data_AF-A0A9E5TBX3-F1
#
_entry.id   AF-A0A9E5TBX3-F1
#
_cell.length_a   1.000
_cell.length_b   1.000
_cell.length_c   1.000
_cell.angle_alpha   90.00
_cell.angle_beta   90.00
_cell.angle_gamma   90.00
#
_symmetry.space_group_name_H-M   'P 1'
#
loop_
_entity.id
_entity.type
_entity.pdbx_description
1 polymer ?
#
loop_
_entity_poly.entity_id
_entity_poly.type
_entity_poly.pdbx_seq_one_letter_code
_entity_poly.pdbx_strand_id
1 'polypeptide(L)'
;PAGTNLAAVKSPNVDILAHPGLIAPEEAALAAKNDILLELSARGGHCLCNGRVARLGLEAGASLLVNSDTHAPENLLTQELQRMVAEGAGLSNAEVEKALRINPEALLKRVR
;
A
#
# COMPACT_ATOMS: atom_id res chain seq x y z
N PRO A 1 -10.63 11.94 4.79
CA PRO A 1 -11.34 13.19 4.44
C PRO A 1 -10.73 13.79 3.18
N ALA A 2 -11.40 14.68 2.45
CA ALA A 2 -10.80 15.29 1.26
C ALA A 2 -9.47 15.99 1.62
N GLY A 3 -8.40 15.71 0.87
CA GLY A 3 -7.07 16.30 1.06
C GLY A 3 -6.16 15.65 2.10
N THR A 4 -6.62 14.65 2.88
CA THR A 4 -5.75 13.98 3.88
C THR A 4 -4.63 13.18 3.24
N ASN A 5 -4.91 12.50 2.12
CA ASN A 5 -3.90 11.77 1.37
C ASN A 5 -2.84 12.73 0.83
N LEU A 6 -3.26 13.79 0.13
CA LEU A 6 -2.36 14.83 -0.38
C LEU A 6 -1.49 15.46 0.71
N ALA A 7 -2.04 15.74 1.89
CA ALA A 7 -1.29 16.26 3.02
C ALA A 7 -0.26 15.24 3.54
N ALA A 8 -0.65 13.97 3.68
CA ALA A 8 0.22 12.89 4.13
C ALA A 8 1.39 12.68 3.17
N VAL A 9 1.14 12.60 1.86
CA VAL A 9 2.22 12.36 0.87
C VAL A 9 3.17 13.54 0.71
N LYS A 10 2.81 14.73 1.19
CA LYS A 10 3.69 15.92 1.23
C LYS A 10 4.55 15.99 2.50
N SER A 11 4.24 15.16 3.50
CA SER A 11 4.97 15.16 4.77
C SER A 11 6.30 14.41 4.62
N PRO A 12 7.41 14.95 5.14
CA PRO A 12 8.69 14.25 5.16
C PRO A 12 8.75 13.12 6.21
N ASN A 13 7.73 13.00 7.06
CA ASN A 13 7.70 12.06 8.18
C ASN A 13 6.76 10.86 7.95
N VAL A 14 6.20 10.72 6.74
CA VAL A 14 5.29 9.63 6.40
C VAL A 14 6.04 8.62 5.56
N ASP A 15 6.06 7.36 6.00
CA ASP A 15 6.68 6.26 5.25
C ASP A 15 5.66 5.42 4.47
N ILE A 16 4.42 5.33 4.97
CA ILE A 16 3.33 4.55 4.38
C ILE A 16 2.07 5.42 4.34
N LEU A 17 1.42 5.47 3.18
CA LEU A 17 0.05 5.93 3.05
C LEU A 17 -0.91 4.74 3.21
N ALA A 18 -1.46 4.58 4.42
CA ALA A 18 -2.38 3.50 4.77
C ALA A 18 -3.73 3.64 4.05
N HIS A 19 -4.22 2.53 3.49
CA HIS A 19 -5.50 2.35 2.81
C HIS A 19 -6.09 3.63 2.21
N PRO A 20 -5.47 4.21 1.17
CA PRO A 20 -5.79 5.56 0.70
C PRO A 20 -7.16 5.68 0.01
N GLY A 21 -7.87 4.56 -0.18
CA GLY A 21 -9.15 4.52 -0.84
C GLY A 21 -9.05 4.99 -2.30
N LEU A 22 -9.90 5.94 -2.69
CA LEU A 22 -9.92 6.53 -4.02
C LEU A 22 -8.76 7.53 -4.22
N ILE A 23 -7.52 7.03 -4.20
CA ILE A 23 -6.31 7.83 -4.41
C ILE A 23 -6.34 8.54 -5.78
N ALA A 24 -5.87 9.78 -5.83
CA ALA A 24 -5.70 10.54 -7.06
C ALA A 24 -4.35 10.22 -7.74
N PRO A 25 -4.23 10.32 -9.08
CA PRO A 25 -2.96 10.10 -9.77
C PRO A 25 -1.82 11.00 -9.26
N GLU A 26 -2.13 12.25 -8.92
CA GLU A 26 -1.14 13.18 -8.34
C GLU A 26 -0.62 12.74 -6.97
N GLU A 27 -1.47 12.11 -6.15
CA GLU A 27 -1.11 11.62 -4.82
C GLU A 27 -0.20 10.39 -4.96
N ALA A 28 -0.48 9.50 -5.92
CA ALA A 28 0.39 8.36 -6.23
C ALA A 28 1.76 8.81 -6.76
N ALA A 29 1.80 9.81 -7.65
CA ALA A 29 3.04 10.37 -8.17
C ALA A 29 3.88 11.06 -7.08
N LEU A 30 3.23 11.78 -6.16
CA LEU A 30 3.91 12.38 -5.01
C LEU A 30 4.42 11.32 -4.03
N ALA A 31 3.65 10.26 -3.79
CA ALA A 31 4.09 9.14 -2.95
C ALA A 31 5.35 8.48 -3.52
N ALA A 32 5.38 8.19 -4.84
CA ALA A 32 6.55 7.66 -5.51
C ALA A 32 7.77 8.60 -5.39
N LYS A 33 7.58 9.88 -5.66
CA LYS A 33 8.65 10.90 -5.57
C LYS A 33 9.23 11.01 -4.17
N ASN A 34 8.40 10.88 -3.14
CA ASN A 34 8.79 11.04 -1.74
C ASN A 34 9.12 9.70 -1.06
N ASP A 35 9.21 8.61 -1.82
CA ASP A 35 9.55 7.26 -1.34
C ASP A 35 8.58 6.74 -0.25
N ILE A 36 7.30 7.10 -0.41
CA ILE A 36 6.19 6.70 0.46
C ILE A 36 5.49 5.48 -0.15
N LEU A 37 5.37 4.42 0.63
CA LEU A 37 4.72 3.19 0.19
C LEU A 37 3.19 3.35 0.21
N LEU A 38 2.49 2.76 -0.75
CA LEU A 38 1.02 2.70 -0.74
C LEU A 38 0.56 1.33 -0.20
N GLU A 39 -0.38 1.36 0.74
CA GLU A 39 -0.94 0.14 1.33
C GLU A 39 -2.09 -0.44 0.49
N LEU A 40 -2.04 -1.74 0.25
CA LEU A 40 -3.16 -2.59 -0.12
C LEU A 40 -3.69 -3.27 1.14
N SER A 41 -4.92 -2.93 1.54
CA SER A 41 -5.46 -3.39 2.81
C SER A 41 -6.27 -4.67 2.64
N ALA A 42 -6.11 -5.61 3.57
CA ALA A 42 -6.98 -6.78 3.70
C ALA A 42 -8.28 -6.47 4.47
N ARG A 43 -8.36 -5.29 5.13
CA ARG A 43 -9.50 -4.92 5.96
C ARG A 43 -10.73 -4.69 5.10
N GLY A 44 -11.83 -5.35 5.49
CA GLY A 44 -13.13 -5.16 4.87
C GLY A 44 -13.54 -3.68 4.85
N GLY A 45 -13.98 -3.19 3.69
CA GLY A 45 -14.29 -1.78 3.45
C GLY A 45 -13.10 -0.98 2.92
N HIS A 46 -11.92 -1.11 3.53
CA HIS A 46 -10.69 -0.46 3.04
C HIS A 46 -10.13 -1.12 1.78
N CYS A 47 -10.34 -2.43 1.63
CA CYS A 47 -9.86 -3.21 0.48
C CYS A 47 -10.55 -2.89 -0.86
N LEU A 48 -11.70 -2.20 -0.85
CA LEU A 48 -12.53 -1.98 -2.03
C LEU A 48 -11.80 -1.24 -3.16
N CYS A 49 -10.82 -0.40 -2.81
CA CYS A 49 -10.06 0.39 -3.77
C CYS A 49 -8.69 -0.20 -4.12
N ASN A 50 -8.33 -1.38 -3.62
CA ASN A 50 -6.99 -1.97 -3.81
C ASN A 50 -6.58 -2.01 -5.28
N GLY A 51 -7.48 -2.39 -6.19
CA GLY A 51 -7.17 -2.40 -7.63
C GLY A 51 -6.82 -1.02 -8.20
N ARG A 52 -7.46 0.05 -7.70
CA ARG A 52 -7.13 1.42 -8.09
C ARG A 52 -5.77 1.85 -7.52
N VAL A 53 -5.52 1.53 -6.25
CA VAL A 53 -4.27 1.86 -5.56
C VAL A 53 -3.10 1.15 -6.23
N ALA A 54 -3.22 -0.14 -6.52
CA ALA A 54 -2.21 -0.92 -7.22
C ALA A 54 -1.92 -0.33 -8.61
N ARG A 55 -2.95 -0.15 -9.44
CA ARG A 55 -2.78 0.39 -10.80
C ARG A 55 -2.09 1.77 -10.80
N LEU A 56 -2.60 2.72 -10.03
CA LEU A 56 -2.03 4.08 -10.00
C LEU A 56 -0.64 4.11 -9.34
N GLY A 57 -0.42 3.28 -8.31
CA GLY A 57 0.89 3.15 -7.67
C GLY A 57 1.94 2.62 -8.64
N LEU A 58 1.64 1.54 -9.37
CA LEU A 58 2.53 0.96 -10.37
C LEU A 58 2.80 1.92 -11.54
N GLU A 59 1.76 2.57 -12.08
CA GLU A 59 1.89 3.59 -13.14
C GLU A 59 2.81 4.74 -12.70
N ALA A 60 2.76 5.14 -11.42
CA ALA A 60 3.59 6.19 -10.84
C ALA A 60 5.00 5.73 -10.41
N GLY A 61 5.26 4.41 -10.37
CA GLY A 61 6.49 3.85 -9.82
C GLY A 61 6.56 3.84 -8.29
N ALA A 62 5.43 3.98 -7.60
CA ALA A 62 5.38 3.88 -6.14
C ALA A 62 5.57 2.43 -5.68
N SER A 63 6.24 2.25 -4.54
CA SER A 63 6.34 0.96 -3.87
C SER A 63 5.01 0.64 -3.19
N LEU A 64 4.59 -0.63 -3.24
CA LEU A 64 3.37 -1.12 -2.62
C LEU A 64 3.69 -2.07 -1.46
N LEU A 65 2.76 -2.22 -0.52
CA LEU A 65 2.78 -3.28 0.50
C LEU A 65 1.38 -3.79 0.81
N VAL A 66 1.28 -4.97 1.42
CA VAL A 66 0.01 -5.49 1.96
C VAL A 66 -0.01 -5.39 3.47
N ASN A 67 -1.12 -4.94 4.03
CA ASN A 67 -1.32 -4.87 5.47
C ASN A 67 -2.73 -5.31 5.89
N SER A 68 -2.86 -5.70 7.15
CA SER A 68 -4.11 -6.22 7.71
C SER A 68 -5.06 -5.15 8.20
N ASP A 69 -4.52 -4.03 8.70
CA ASP A 69 -5.26 -3.05 9.52
C ASP A 69 -6.07 -3.78 10.62
N THR A 70 -5.38 -4.70 11.31
CA THR A 70 -6.00 -5.63 12.28
C THR A 70 -6.42 -4.93 13.57
N HIS A 71 -7.64 -5.21 14.01
CA HIS A 71 -8.17 -4.80 15.32
C HIS A 71 -8.49 -5.99 16.23
N ALA A 72 -8.31 -7.23 15.73
CA ALA A 72 -8.58 -8.45 16.46
C ALA A 72 -7.69 -9.60 15.93
N PRO A 73 -7.28 -10.56 16.76
CA PRO A 73 -6.34 -11.62 16.36
C PRO A 73 -6.77 -12.40 15.11
N GLU A 74 -8.07 -12.55 14.88
CA GLU A 74 -8.61 -13.29 13.74
C GLU A 74 -8.42 -12.55 12.41
N ASN A 75 -8.01 -11.28 12.44
CA ASN A 75 -7.69 -10.47 11.25
C ASN A 75 -6.19 -10.50 10.90
N LEU A 76 -5.36 -11.24 11.65
CA LEU A 76 -3.98 -11.46 11.29
C LEU A 76 -3.88 -12.22 9.96
N LEU A 77 -2.98 -11.79 9.10
CA LEU A 77 -2.87 -12.38 7.76
C LEU A 77 -2.07 -13.67 7.80
N THR A 78 -2.61 -14.67 7.12
CA THR A 78 -1.83 -15.80 6.64
C THR A 78 -1.10 -15.40 5.36
N GLN A 79 -0.01 -16.10 5.02
CA GLN A 79 0.71 -15.86 3.76
C GLN A 79 -0.20 -16.04 2.53
N GLU A 80 -1.13 -17.01 2.61
CA GLU A 80 -2.13 -17.25 1.57
C GLU A 80 -3.05 -16.04 1.39
N LEU A 81 -3.56 -15.46 2.49
CA LEU A 81 -4.43 -14.29 2.42
C LEU A 81 -3.68 -13.04 1.95
N GLN A 82 -2.42 -12.85 2.37
CA GLN A 82 -1.56 -11.77 1.86
C GLN A 82 -1.43 -11.82 0.34
N ARG A 83 -1.13 -13.02 -0.19
CA ARG A 83 -1.03 -13.26 -1.62
C ARG A 83 -2.35 -13.00 -2.33
N MET A 84 -3.46 -13.52 -1.80
CA MET A 84 -4.79 -13.30 -2.37
C MET A 84 -5.16 -11.82 -2.46
N VAL A 85 -4.83 -11.02 -1.45
CA VAL A 85 -5.06 -9.56 -1.46
C VAL A 85 -4.23 -8.89 -2.55
N ALA A 86 -2.94 -9.24 -2.68
CA ALA A 86 -2.06 -8.67 -3.67
C ALA A 86 -2.47 -9.04 -5.11
N GLU A 87 -2.71 -10.32 -5.37
CA GLU A 87 -3.14 -10.83 -6.68
C GLU A 87 -4.54 -10.29 -7.04
N GLY A 88 -5.46 -10.24 -6.08
CA GLY A 88 -6.80 -9.66 -6.25
C GLY A 88 -6.78 -8.15 -6.52
N ALA A 89 -5.72 -7.44 -6.12
CA ALA A 89 -5.48 -6.05 -6.50
C ALA A 89 -4.94 -5.89 -7.94
N GLY A 90 -4.62 -6.99 -8.63
CA GLY A 90 -4.12 -6.99 -10.01
C GLY A 90 -2.59 -6.99 -10.14
N LEU A 91 -1.86 -7.30 -9.07
CA LEU A 91 -0.40 -7.43 -9.10
C LEU A 91 0.03 -8.70 -9.85
N SER A 92 1.07 -8.60 -10.66
CA SER A 92 1.79 -9.74 -11.23
C SER A 92 2.59 -10.48 -10.17
N ASN A 93 3.01 -11.73 -10.45
CA ASN A 93 3.81 -12.53 -9.51
C ASN A 93 5.07 -11.82 -8.98
N ALA A 94 5.75 -11.06 -9.84
CA ALA A 94 6.93 -10.30 -9.45
C ALA A 94 6.60 -9.10 -8.55
N GLU A 95 5.45 -8.47 -8.75
CA GLU A 95 4.99 -7.34 -7.94
C GLU A 95 4.40 -7.82 -6.59
N VAL A 96 3.75 -8.99 -6.57
CA VAL A 96 3.34 -9.67 -5.33
C VAL A 96 4.55 -9.92 -4.44
N GLU A 97 5.62 -10.51 -4.99
CA GLU A 97 6.86 -10.76 -4.24
C GLU A 97 7.47 -9.45 -3.68
N LYS A 98 7.45 -8.38 -4.49
CA LYS A 98 7.89 -7.06 -4.03
C LYS A 98 7.03 -6.54 -2.89
N ALA A 99 5.71 -6.56 -3.03
CA ALA A 99 4.78 -6.00 -2.07
C ALA A 99 4.75 -6.76 -0.73
N LEU A 100 4.94 -8.08 -0.76
CA LEU A 100 4.87 -8.91 0.44
C LEU A 100 6.18 -9.00 1.20
N ARG A 101 7.33 -8.92 0.52
CA ARG A 101 8.62 -9.20 1.13
C ARG A 101 9.66 -8.10 0.91
N ILE A 102 9.95 -7.75 -0.34
CA ILE A 102 11.08 -6.85 -0.66
C ILE A 102 10.84 -5.43 -0.13
N ASN A 103 9.67 -4.86 -0.41
CA ASN A 103 9.34 -3.48 -0.03
C ASN A 103 9.22 -3.35 1.51
N PRO A 104 8.51 -4.25 2.24
CA PRO A 104 8.50 -4.22 3.69
C PRO A 104 9.89 -4.39 4.32
N GLU A 105 10.72 -5.32 3.85
CA GLU A 105 12.10 -5.48 4.34
C GLU A 105 12.95 -4.22 4.08
N ALA A 106 12.80 -3.59 2.92
CA ALA A 106 13.50 -2.35 2.59
C ALA A 106 13.05 -1.19 3.48
N LEU A 107 11.74 -1.11 3.80
CA LEU A 107 11.21 -0.13 4.73
C LEU A 107 11.76 -0.33 6.15
N LEU A 108 11.77 -1.56 6.66
CA LEU A 108 12.28 -1.84 8.01
C LEU A 108 13.74 -1.43 8.20
N LYS A 109 14.56 -1.47 7.15
CA LYS A 109 15.96 -0.99 7.18
C LYS A 109 16.09 0.53 7.34
N ARG A 110 15.02 1.30 7.13
CA ARG A 110 14.99 2.76 7.35
C ARG A 110 14.80 3.11 8.81
N VAL A 111 14.17 2.21 9.58
CA VAL A 111 13.94 2.38 11.02
C VAL A 111 15.26 2.17 11.74
N ARG A 112 15.73 3.21 12.44
CA ARG A 112 16.96 3.21 13.24
C ARG A 112 16.66 2.92 14.69
#